data_AF-A0A821H2H2-F1
#
_entry.id   AF-A0A821H2H2-F1
#
_cell.length_a   1.000
_cell.length_b   1.000
_cell.length_c   1.000
_cell.angle_alpha   90.00
_cell.angle_beta   90.00
_cell.angle_gamma   90.00
#
_symmetry.space_group_name_H-M   'P 1'
#
loop_
_entity.id
_entity.type
_entity.pdbx_description
1 polymer ?
#
loop_
_entity_poly.entity_id
_entity_poly.type
_entity_poly.pdbx_seq_one_letter_code
_entity_poly.pdbx_strand_id
1 'polypeptide(L)'
;MNDYEMLNILNSQNVTDYPAGLLRMSAHSLAIYFQSFLNNFPSVLLNSSSVNEMIRVNRNEKAEVRFGLLWYWLNFHRSRFIGHRGVMLGIINIMMANANRTLGVAILSNGDVRKSDESAKNVEVTNNESYDQIVPLL
;
A
#
# COMPACT_ATOMS: atom_id res chain seq x y z
N MET A 1 7.30 18.19 0.30
CA MET A 1 7.34 17.08 -0.66
C MET A 1 5.99 17.04 -1.33
N ASN A 2 5.94 16.98 -2.66
CA ASN A 2 4.66 16.81 -3.36
C ASN A 2 4.31 15.32 -3.44
N ASP A 3 3.07 14.99 -3.79
CA ASP A 3 2.56 13.62 -3.78
C ASP A 3 3.33 12.71 -4.76
N TYR A 4 3.85 13.28 -5.84
CA TYR A 4 4.70 12.61 -6.83
C TYR A 4 6.05 12.16 -6.24
N GLU A 5 6.71 12.99 -5.44
CA GLU A 5 7.94 12.61 -4.76
C GLU A 5 7.71 11.50 -3.71
N MET A 6 6.54 11.48 -3.08
CA MET A 6 6.13 10.42 -2.15
C MET A 6 5.93 9.07 -2.84
N LEU A 7 5.24 9.07 -3.99
CA LEU A 7 5.03 7.85 -4.78
C LEU A 7 6.33 7.30 -5.35
N ASN A 8 7.29 8.17 -5.68
CA ASN A 8 8.60 7.76 -6.15
C ASN A 8 9.45 7.06 -5.07
N ILE A 9 9.27 7.42 -3.79
CA ILE A 9 9.89 6.67 -2.67
C ILE A 9 9.28 5.27 -2.57
N LEU A 10 7.97 5.14 -2.79
CA LEU A 10 7.33 3.83 -2.81
C LEU A 10 7.72 3.01 -4.06
N ASN A 11 8.08 3.66 -5.16
CA ASN A 11 8.58 3.01 -6.38
C ASN A 11 9.99 2.41 -6.23
N SER A 12 10.80 2.83 -5.25
CA SER A 12 12.17 2.32 -5.09
C SER A 12 12.25 0.95 -4.39
N GLN A 13 11.13 0.37 -3.97
CA GLN A 13 11.06 -0.95 -3.31
C GLN A 13 11.00 -2.13 -4.31
N ASN A 14 11.58 -1.95 -5.51
CA ASN A 14 11.50 -2.88 -6.65
C ASN A 14 12.40 -4.12 -6.47
N VAL A 15 11.98 -5.07 -5.65
CA VAL A 15 12.57 -6.41 -5.61
C VAL A 15 11.60 -7.39 -6.25
N THR A 16 11.95 -7.89 -7.44
CA THR A 16 11.23 -8.97 -8.12
C THR A 16 12.04 -10.26 -8.03
N ASP A 17 12.30 -10.69 -6.81
CA ASP A 17 12.98 -11.96 -6.51
C ASP A 17 12.10 -12.75 -5.56
N TYR A 18 11.95 -14.06 -5.76
CA TYR A 18 11.17 -14.89 -4.83
C TYR A 18 11.73 -14.74 -3.40
N PRO A 19 10.90 -14.40 -2.38
CA PRO A 19 9.42 -14.34 -2.39
C PRO A 19 8.79 -12.95 -2.65
N ALA A 20 9.57 -11.89 -2.86
CA ALA A 20 9.12 -10.52 -3.09
C ALA A 20 8.50 -10.33 -4.50
N GLY A 21 7.27 -9.78 -4.55
CA GLY A 21 6.62 -9.31 -5.78
C GLY A 21 5.98 -10.38 -6.69
N LEU A 22 6.13 -11.67 -6.38
CA LEU A 22 5.66 -12.76 -7.24
C LEU A 22 4.29 -13.34 -6.88
N LEU A 23 3.72 -12.96 -5.73
CA LEU A 23 2.41 -13.44 -5.32
C LEU A 23 1.30 -12.98 -6.29
N ARG A 24 0.40 -13.89 -6.65
CA ARG A 24 -0.77 -13.64 -7.51
C ARG A 24 -2.01 -14.18 -6.82
N MET A 25 -3.03 -13.32 -6.67
CA MET A 25 -4.30 -13.70 -6.08
C MET A 25 -5.42 -12.78 -6.58
N SER A 26 -6.66 -13.21 -6.39
CA SER A 26 -7.83 -12.36 -6.67
C SER A 26 -7.98 -11.24 -5.63
N ALA A 27 -8.68 -10.17 -5.99
CA ALA A 27 -9.07 -9.12 -5.04
C ALA A 27 -9.83 -9.69 -3.82
N HIS A 28 -10.67 -10.71 -4.06
CA HIS A 28 -11.43 -11.36 -3.00
C HIS A 28 -10.51 -12.09 -2.00
N SER A 29 -9.56 -12.89 -2.48
CA SER A 29 -8.58 -13.57 -1.61
C SER A 29 -7.70 -12.57 -0.86
N LEU A 30 -7.30 -11.47 -1.52
CA LEU A 30 -6.54 -10.40 -0.88
C LEU A 30 -7.35 -9.72 0.22
N ALA A 31 -8.65 -9.48 0.00
CA ALA A 31 -9.54 -8.90 1.00
C ALA A 31 -9.67 -9.79 2.25
N ILE A 32 -9.72 -11.12 2.09
CA ILE A 32 -9.74 -12.06 3.24
C ILE A 32 -8.44 -11.98 4.04
N TYR A 33 -7.29 -11.94 3.37
CA TYR A 33 -6.01 -11.70 4.05
C TYR A 33 -6.03 -10.35 4.77
N PHE A 34 -6.49 -9.30 4.09
CA PHE A 34 -6.46 -7.95 4.63
C PHE A 34 -7.40 -7.77 5.83
N GLN A 35 -8.54 -8.47 5.86
CA GLN A 35 -9.40 -8.55 7.04
C GLN A 35 -8.66 -9.09 8.27
N SER A 36 -7.75 -10.06 8.10
CA SER A 36 -6.94 -10.57 9.21
C SER A 36 -5.97 -9.53 9.80
N PHE A 37 -5.69 -8.45 9.06
CA PHE A 37 -4.90 -7.32 9.52
C PHE A 37 -5.74 -6.21 10.19
N LEU A 38 -7.03 -6.11 9.86
CA LEU A 38 -7.95 -5.09 10.36
C LEU A 38 -8.50 -5.45 11.75
N ASN A 39 -8.78 -4.44 12.57
CA ASN A 39 -9.24 -4.61 13.97
C ASN A 39 -10.69 -5.09 14.10
N ASN A 40 -11.52 -4.90 13.06
CA ASN A 40 -12.96 -5.17 13.12
C ASN A 40 -13.37 -6.57 12.65
N PHE A 41 -12.41 -7.42 12.31
CA PHE A 41 -12.68 -8.74 11.75
C PHE A 41 -12.02 -9.83 12.59
N PRO A 42 -12.71 -10.95 12.86
CA PRO A 42 -12.09 -12.13 13.44
C PRO A 42 -10.95 -12.60 12.53
N SER A 43 -9.72 -12.53 13.02
CA SER A 43 -8.56 -12.98 12.26
C SER A 43 -8.37 -14.48 12.41
N VAL A 44 -8.20 -15.17 11.28
CA VAL A 44 -7.83 -16.59 11.24
C VAL A 44 -6.36 -16.81 10.89
N LEU A 45 -5.64 -15.75 10.48
CA LEU A 45 -4.24 -15.83 10.01
C LEU A 45 -3.24 -15.11 10.91
N LEU A 46 -3.59 -13.93 11.43
CA LEU A 46 -2.68 -13.05 12.16
C LEU A 46 -3.23 -12.78 13.56
N ASN A 47 -2.46 -13.12 14.60
CA ASN A 47 -2.80 -12.68 15.95
C ASN A 47 -2.53 -11.17 16.11
N SER A 48 -3.21 -10.52 17.05
CA SER A 48 -3.08 -9.07 17.25
C SER A 48 -1.67 -8.62 17.62
N SER A 49 -0.92 -9.44 18.37
CA SER A 49 0.47 -9.12 18.74
C SER A 49 1.41 -9.12 17.53
N SER A 50 1.27 -10.07 16.61
CA SER A 50 2.00 -10.10 15.34
C SER A 50 1.70 -8.86 14.51
N VAL A 51 0.43 -8.45 14.41
CA VAL A 51 0.11 -7.23 13.65
C VAL A 51 0.70 -5.99 14.32
N ASN A 52 0.69 -5.92 15.66
CA ASN A 52 1.34 -4.83 16.40
C ASN A 52 2.85 -4.76 16.11
N GLU A 53 3.53 -5.90 16.02
CA GLU A 53 4.95 -5.94 15.60
C GLU A 53 5.13 -5.56 14.13
N MET A 54 4.23 -5.98 13.25
CA MET A 54 4.28 -5.65 11.82
C MET A 54 4.20 -4.14 11.57
N ILE A 55 3.38 -3.43 12.34
CA ILE A 55 3.20 -1.97 12.18
C ILE A 55 4.14 -1.16 13.09
N ARG A 56 4.89 -1.80 13.99
CA ARG A 56 5.86 -1.09 14.84
C ARG A 56 6.95 -0.49 13.97
N VAL A 57 7.10 0.84 14.03
CA VAL A 57 8.10 1.55 13.23
C VAL A 57 9.50 1.10 13.66
N ASN A 58 10.26 0.57 12.70
CA ASN A 58 11.64 0.11 12.87
C ASN A 58 12.65 0.97 12.07
N ARG A 59 12.19 1.68 11.03
CA ARG A 59 13.04 2.51 10.17
C ARG A 59 12.27 3.74 9.72
N ASN A 60 12.89 4.91 9.90
CA ASN A 60 12.41 6.16 9.34
C ASN A 60 13.20 6.44 8.06
N GLU A 61 12.57 6.46 6.89
CA GLU A 61 13.23 6.95 5.67
C GLU A 61 13.10 8.48 5.55
N LYS A 62 11.89 9.01 5.75
CA LYS A 62 11.58 10.45 5.75
C LYS A 62 10.47 10.77 6.77
N ALA A 63 10.11 12.04 6.92
CA ALA A 63 9.09 12.46 7.89
C ALA A 63 7.71 11.83 7.60
N GLU A 64 7.41 11.61 6.32
CA GLU A 64 6.12 11.19 5.80
C GLU A 64 5.99 9.67 5.60
N VAL A 65 7.12 8.94 5.48
CA VAL A 65 7.15 7.48 5.30
C VAL A 65 7.97 6.81 6.39
N ARG A 66 7.33 5.94 7.17
CA ARG A 66 7.97 5.16 8.24
C ARG A 66 7.69 3.68 8.07
N PHE A 67 8.72 2.85 8.07
CA PHE A 67 8.58 1.41 7.82
C PHE A 67 8.45 0.65 9.13
N GLY A 68 7.53 -0.33 9.13
CA GLY A 68 7.50 -1.46 10.05
C GLY A 68 8.06 -2.70 9.37
N LEU A 69 7.55 -3.88 9.73
CA LEU A 69 7.89 -5.12 9.04
C LEU A 69 6.91 -5.31 7.88
N LEU A 70 7.40 -5.22 6.65
CA LEU A 70 6.65 -5.31 5.38
C LEU A 70 5.66 -4.16 5.13
N TRP A 71 5.13 -3.52 6.17
CA TRP A 71 4.20 -2.40 6.05
C TRP A 71 4.90 -1.06 6.26
N TYR A 72 4.34 0.00 5.70
CA TYR A 72 4.77 1.36 5.97
C TYR A 72 3.60 2.24 6.41
N TRP A 73 3.92 3.21 7.25
CA TRP A 73 3.07 4.33 7.57
C TRP A 73 3.28 5.44 6.56
N LEU A 74 2.18 5.99 6.08
CA LEU A 74 2.14 7.09 5.13
C LEU A 74 1.34 8.25 5.74
N ASN A 75 1.96 9.43 5.83
CA ASN A 75 1.24 10.66 6.16
C ASN A 75 0.83 11.36 4.86
N PHE A 76 -0.47 11.50 4.62
CA PHE A 76 -1.03 12.09 3.40
C PHE A 76 -2.27 12.93 3.74
N HIS A 77 -2.37 14.16 3.23
CA HIS A 77 -3.44 15.13 3.56
C HIS A 77 -3.81 15.21 5.06
N ARG A 78 -2.82 15.23 5.96
CA ARG A 78 -2.96 15.24 7.45
C ARG A 78 -3.54 13.96 8.06
N SER A 79 -3.91 12.99 7.24
CA SER A 79 -4.28 11.65 7.66
C SER A 79 -3.07 10.74 7.66
N ARG A 80 -3.14 9.70 8.49
CA ARG A 80 -2.08 8.70 8.63
C ARG A 80 -2.64 7.34 8.27
N PHE A 81 -1.96 6.68 7.34
CA PHE A 81 -2.36 5.40 6.77
C PHE A 81 -1.28 4.35 7.00
N ILE A 82 -1.67 3.08 6.99
CA ILE A 82 -0.77 1.94 7.00
C ILE A 82 -0.99 1.19 5.69
N GLY A 83 0.07 0.91 4.95
CA GLY A 83 -0.10 0.30 3.64
C GLY A 83 1.10 -0.49 3.15
N HIS A 84 0.88 -1.09 1.99
CA HIS A 84 1.90 -1.69 1.15
C HIS A 84 1.54 -1.40 -0.30
N ARG A 85 2.55 -1.07 -1.10
CA ARG A 85 2.43 -0.88 -2.54
C ARG A 85 3.35 -1.83 -3.27
N GLY A 86 2.91 -2.36 -4.40
CA GLY A 86 3.68 -3.25 -5.24
C GLY A 86 3.58 -2.83 -6.69
N VAL A 87 4.71 -2.83 -7.40
CA VAL A 87 4.77 -2.46 -8.82
C VAL A 87 5.53 -3.54 -9.58
N MET A 88 4.96 -3.96 -10.70
CA MET A 88 5.61 -4.84 -11.68
C MET A 88 5.26 -4.34 -13.08
N LEU A 89 5.94 -4.86 -14.11
CA LEU A 89 5.56 -4.52 -15.49
C LEU A 89 4.08 -4.85 -15.72
N GLY A 90 3.32 -3.86 -16.19
CA GLY A 90 1.87 -3.95 -16.38
C GLY A 90 1.03 -4.10 -15.11
N ILE A 91 1.58 -3.84 -13.91
CA ILE A 91 0.85 -4.04 -12.65
C ILE A 91 1.21 -2.95 -11.63
N ILE A 92 0.18 -2.35 -11.02
CA ILE A 92 0.30 -1.56 -9.80
C ILE A 92 -0.78 -1.99 -8.81
N ASN A 93 -0.34 -2.32 -7.60
CA ASN A 93 -1.19 -2.78 -6.52
C ASN A 93 -0.94 -1.94 -5.27
N ILE A 94 -2.02 -1.61 -4.58
CA ILE A 94 -1.98 -0.80 -3.36
C ILE A 94 -2.89 -1.45 -2.34
N MET A 95 -2.42 -1.55 -1.11
CA MET A 95 -3.25 -1.81 0.07
C MET A 95 -3.02 -0.69 1.07
N MET A 96 -4.09 -0.16 1.65
CA MET A 96 -4.00 0.84 2.70
C MET A 96 -5.14 0.69 3.69
N ALA A 97 -4.87 0.95 4.95
CA ALA A 97 -5.85 1.04 6.02
C ALA A 97 -5.67 2.36 6.75
N ASN A 98 -6.75 2.84 7.35
CA ASN A 98 -6.68 3.97 8.25
C ASN A 98 -5.86 3.63 9.51
N ALA A 99 -5.41 4.64 10.25
CA ALA A 99 -4.52 4.44 11.41
C ALA A 99 -5.08 3.46 12.46
N ASN A 100 -6.41 3.45 12.63
CA ASN A 100 -7.10 2.58 13.57
C ASN A 100 -7.39 1.18 13.01
N ARG A 101 -7.04 0.91 11.75
CA ARG A 101 -7.26 -0.36 11.04
C ARG A 101 -8.72 -0.82 11.09
N THR A 102 -9.66 0.11 11.04
CA THR A 102 -11.11 -0.18 11.02
C THR A 102 -11.68 -0.23 9.62
N LEU A 103 -11.00 0.42 8.66
CA LEU A 103 -11.31 0.40 7.25
C LEU A 103 -10.02 0.25 6.44
N GLY A 104 -10.08 -0.57 5.39
CA GLY A 104 -8.99 -0.76 4.46
C GLY A 104 -9.49 -0.88 3.02
N VAL A 105 -8.67 -0.41 2.10
CA VAL A 105 -8.90 -0.45 0.66
C VAL A 105 -7.73 -1.14 -0.02
N ALA A 106 -8.04 -1.98 -1.02
CA ALA A 106 -7.07 -2.56 -1.91
C ALA A 106 -7.43 -2.18 -3.37
N ILE A 107 -6.45 -1.66 -4.10
CA ILE A 107 -6.57 -1.33 -5.53
C ILE A 107 -5.63 -2.25 -6.29
N LEU A 108 -6.16 -3.01 -7.24
CA LEU A 108 -5.39 -3.86 -8.14
C LEU A 108 -5.62 -3.35 -9.56
N SER A 109 -4.53 -2.99 -10.23
CA SER A 109 -4.57 -2.39 -11.56
C SER A 109 -3.57 -3.09 -12.49
N ASN A 110 -3.98 -3.23 -13.75
CA ASN A 110 -3.14 -3.69 -14.85
C ASN A 110 -2.40 -2.53 -15.57
N GLY A 111 -2.25 -1.40 -14.88
CA GLY A 111 -1.49 -0.24 -15.35
C GLY A 111 0.00 -0.37 -15.07
N ASP A 112 0.83 0.12 -15.99
CA ASP A 112 2.28 0.14 -15.86
C ASP A 112 2.75 1.56 -15.54
N VAL A 113 3.40 1.77 -14.40
CA VAL A 113 4.02 3.05 -14.04
C VAL A 113 5.55 3.05 -14.20
N ARG A 114 6.12 1.96 -14.73
CA ARG A 114 7.57 1.80 -14.90
C ARG A 114 8.06 2.29 -16.25
N LYS A 115 7.16 2.41 -17.23
CA LYS A 115 7.49 2.98 -18.54
C LYS A 115 7.50 4.50 -18.44
N SER A 116 8.28 5.15 -19.29
CA SER A 116 8.32 6.61 -19.40
C SER A 116 7.43 7.14 -20.53
N ASP A 117 6.37 6.41 -20.88
CA ASP A 117 5.44 6.77 -21.95
C ASP A 117 4.19 7.48 -21.40
N GLU A 118 3.35 7.99 -22.32
CA GLU A 118 2.13 8.73 -21.96
C GLU A 118 1.10 7.83 -21.25
N SER A 119 1.06 6.55 -21.60
CA SER A 119 0.19 5.57 -20.95
C SER A 119 0.53 5.42 -19.47
N ALA A 120 1.82 5.29 -19.14
CA ALA A 120 2.27 5.19 -17.77
C ALA A 120 1.99 6.44 -16.95
N LYS A 121 2.12 7.63 -17.55
CA LYS A 121 1.72 8.90 -16.91
C LYS A 121 0.23 8.93 -16.62
N ASN A 122 -0.61 8.50 -17.55
CA ASN A 122 -2.05 8.46 -17.37
C ASN A 122 -2.46 7.48 -16.26
N VAL A 123 -1.79 6.32 -16.18
CA VAL A 123 -1.97 5.37 -15.07
C VAL A 123 -1.58 6.00 -13.73
N GLU A 124 -0.45 6.71 -13.66
CA GLU A 124 -0.03 7.37 -12.43
C GLU A 124 -1.02 8.45 -11.99
N VAL A 125 -1.45 9.31 -12.90
CA VAL A 125 -2.48 10.34 -12.64
C VAL A 125 -3.78 9.70 -12.15
N THR A 126 -4.27 8.67 -12.82
CA THR A 126 -5.52 7.99 -12.45
C THR A 126 -5.44 7.37 -11.05
N ASN A 127 -4.28 6.80 -10.70
CA ASN A 127 -4.07 6.27 -9.36
C ASN A 127 -4.09 7.38 -8.31
N ASN A 128 -3.43 8.52 -8.57
CA ASN A 128 -3.38 9.65 -7.65
C ASN A 128 -4.77 10.25 -7.41
N GLU A 129 -5.55 10.44 -8.47
CA GLU A 129 -6.95 10.88 -8.36
C GLU A 129 -7.79 9.87 -7.56
N SER A 130 -7.52 8.58 -7.70
CA SER A 130 -8.17 7.54 -6.89
C SER A 130 -7.78 7.66 -5.41
N TYR A 131 -6.51 7.96 -5.10
CA TYR A 131 -6.07 8.24 -3.72
C TYR A 131 -6.84 9.42 -3.14
N ASP A 132 -6.95 10.53 -3.86
CA ASP A 132 -7.63 11.74 -3.38
C ASP A 132 -9.11 11.50 -3.07
N GLN A 133 -9.75 10.56 -3.78
CA GLN A 133 -11.14 10.15 -3.52
C GLN A 133 -11.28 9.15 -2.38
N ILE A 134 -10.29 8.26 -2.18
CA ILE A 134 -10.34 7.19 -1.18
C ILE A 134 -9.88 7.67 0.20
N VAL A 135 -8.84 8.51 0.25
CA VAL A 135 -8.22 9.02 1.48
C VAL A 135 -9.24 9.68 2.43
N PRO A 136 -10.21 10.49 1.96
CA PRO A 136 -11.24 11.07 2.84
C PRO A 136 -12.19 10.04 3.46
N LEU A 137 -12.27 8.82 2.89
CA LEU A 137 -13.12 7.75 3.41
C LEU A 137 -12.43 6.95 4.52
N LEU A 138 -11.10 7.04 4.64
CA LEU A 138 -10.24 6.26 5.53
C LEU A 138 -9.90 7.03 6.82
#